data_AF-A0A7W1RWU1-F1
#
_entry.id   AF-A0A7W1RWU1-F1
#
_cell.length_a   1.000
_cell.length_b   1.000
_cell.length_c   1.000
_cell.angle_alpha   90.00
_cell.angle_beta   90.00
_cell.angle_gamma   90.00
#
_symmetry.space_group_name_H-M   'P 1'
#
loop_
_entity.id
_entity.type
_entity.pdbx_description
1 polymer ?
#
loop_
_entity_poly.entity_id
_entity_poly.type
_entity_poly.pdbx_seq_one_letter_code
_entity_poly.pdbx_strand_id
1 'polypeptide(L)' 'MRELFGFDGIDAAMKRAAEEVRRIAAQTGTPIVIWRDGKIVHVSPTGDTGPAPARDDEGSGPKP' A
#
# COMPACT_ATOMS: atom_id res chain seq x y z
N MET A 1 27.70 14.39 12.70
CA MET A 1 28.59 13.57 11.85
C MET A 1 28.07 12.14 11.94
N ARG A 2 27.46 11.65 10.85
CA ARG A 2 26.93 10.29 10.57
C ARG A 2 26.71 9.29 11.73
N GLU A 3 25.45 9.15 12.14
CA GLU A 3 24.87 7.89 12.66
C GLU A 3 24.24 7.13 11.48
N LEU A 4 25.07 6.44 10.70
CA LEU A 4 24.65 5.52 9.64
C LEU A 4 25.22 4.14 9.99
N PHE A 5 24.59 3.09 9.46
CA PHE A 5 25.10 1.71 9.40
C PHE A 5 24.76 0.80 10.60
N GLY A 6 23.46 0.66 10.86
CA GLY A 6 22.86 -0.52 11.50
C GLY A 6 21.65 -1.09 10.74
N PHE A 7 21.28 -0.49 9.59
CA PHE A 7 20.00 -0.72 8.92
C PHE A 7 20.11 -1.52 7.62
N ASP A 8 21.30 -1.78 7.06
CA ASP A 8 21.42 -2.38 5.72
C ASP A 8 20.72 -3.75 5.61
N GLY A 9 20.77 -4.56 6.68
CA GLY A 9 20.07 -5.84 6.74
C GLY A 9 18.55 -5.71 6.94
N ILE A 10 18.11 -4.73 7.74
CA ILE A 10 16.70 -4.45 8.00
C ILE A 10 16.05 -3.89 6.73
N ASP A 11 16.73 -2.95 6.06
CA ASP A 11 16.30 -2.35 4.80
C ASP A 11 16.25 -3.41 3.69
N ALA A 12 17.22 -4.32 3.64
CA ALA A 12 17.20 -5.44 2.69
C ALA A 12 16.05 -6.41 2.96
N ALA A 13 15.76 -6.74 4.22
CA ALA A 13 14.64 -7.58 4.59
C ALA A 13 13.29 -6.92 4.26
N MET A 14 13.15 -5.63 4.57
CA MET A 14 11.96 -4.85 4.28
C MET A 14 11.71 -4.73 2.77
N LYS A 15 12.77 -4.51 1.98
CA LYS A 15 12.68 -4.47 0.52
C LYS A 15 12.21 -5.81 -0.05
N ARG A 16 12.77 -6.93 0.42
CA ARG A 16 12.34 -8.28 0.01
C ARG A 16 10.88 -8.55 0.37
N ALA A 17 10.47 -8.16 1.57
CA ALA A 17 9.08 -8.29 1.99
C ALA A 17 8.14 -7.46 1.10
N ALA A 18 8.51 -6.22 0.77
CA ALA A 18 7.72 -5.37 -0.11
C ALA A 18 7.62 -5.94 -1.54
N GLU A 19 8.70 -6.51 -2.07
CA GLU A 19 8.71 -7.18 -3.38
C GLU A 19 7.76 -8.39 -3.41
N GLU A 20 7.76 -9.21 -2.35
CA GLU A 20 6.89 -10.38 -2.26
C GLU A 20 5.41 -9.99 -2.11
N VAL A 21 5.10 -8.99 -1.28
CA VAL A 21 3.74 -8.43 -1.17
C VAL A 21 3.23 -7.97 -2.52
N ARG A 22 4.06 -7.24 -3.29
CA ARG A 22 3.70 -6.79 -4.64
C ARG A 22 3.42 -7.98 -5.56
N ARG A 23 4.25 -9.02 -5.50
CA ARG A 23 4.10 -10.23 -6.32
C ARG A 23 2.77 -10.92 -6.04
N ILE A 24 2.45 -11.17 -4.77
CA ILE A 24 1.20 -11.83 -4.37
C ILE A 24 0.01 -10.97 -4.80
N ALA A 25 0.05 -9.68 -4.49
CA ALA A 25 -1.02 -8.74 -4.82
C ALA A 25 -1.31 -8.67 -6.33
N ALA A 26 -0.25 -8.73 -7.16
CA ALA A 26 -0.40 -8.77 -8.62
C ALA A 26 -0.99 -10.09 -9.12
N GLN A 27 -0.64 -11.21 -8.49
CA GLN A 27 -1.17 -12.53 -8.84
C GLN A 27 -2.65 -12.70 -8.46
N THR A 28 -3.06 -12.12 -7.33
CA THR A 28 -4.43 -12.24 -6.81
C THR A 28 -5.35 -11.09 -7.23
N GLY A 29 -4.80 -10.06 -7.88
CA GLY A 29 -5.55 -8.84 -8.20
C GLY A 29 -5.98 -8.04 -6.96
N THR A 30 -5.31 -8.25 -5.83
CA THR A 30 -5.66 -7.60 -4.55
C THR A 30 -4.96 -6.25 -4.43
N PRO A 31 -5.65 -5.16 -4.07
CA PRO A 31 -5.00 -3.86 -3.84
C PRO A 31 -4.11 -3.90 -2.58
N ILE A 32 -2.99 -3.18 -2.63
CA ILE A 32 -2.12 -3.01 -1.46
C ILE A 32 -2.60 -1.78 -0.68
N VAL A 33 -2.73 -1.91 0.64
CA VAL A 33 -3.19 -0.82 1.52
C VAL A 33 -2.06 -0.44 2.47
N ILE A 34 -1.69 0.84 2.51
CA ILE A 34 -0.59 1.36 3.33
C ILE A 34 -1.13 2.48 4.22
N TRP A 35 -0.74 2.46 5.50
CA TRP A 35 -0.93 3.61 6.38
C TRP A 35 0.27 4.56 6.25
N ARG A 36 0.04 5.78 5.79
CA ARG A 36 1.08 6.80 5.58
C ARG A 36 0.57 8.17 6.02
N ASP A 37 1.31 8.83 6.89
CA ASP A 37 1.00 10.20 7.36
C ASP A 37 -0.44 10.36 7.92
N GLY A 38 -0.90 9.36 8.67
CA GLY A 38 -2.25 9.35 9.25
C GLY A 38 -3.37 9.04 8.25
N LYS A 39 -3.03 8.60 7.04
CA LYS A 39 -3.99 8.32 5.96
C LYS A 39 -3.82 6.92 5.42
N ILE A 40 -4.91 6.37 4.91
CA ILE A 40 -4.91 5.12 4.16
C ILE A 40 -4.63 5.44 2.69
N VAL A 41 -3.59 4.81 2.12
CA VAL A 41 -3.21 4.91 0.71
C VAL A 41 -3.38 3.55 0.07
N HIS A 42 -4.09 3.50 -1.05
CA HIS A 42 -4.17 2.30 -1.87
C HIS A 42 -3.13 2.36 -2.98
N VAL A 43 -2.42 1.26 -3.18
CA VAL A 43 -1.38 1.11 -4.21
C VAL A 43 -1.79 -0.04 -5.12
N SER A 44 -1.86 0.23 -6.41
CA SER A 44 -2.10 -0.83 -7.40
C SER A 44 -0.87 -1.74 -7.48
N PRO A 45 -1.04 -3.07 -7.53
CA PRO A 45 0.08 -4.01 -7.60
C PRO A 45 0.96 -3.82 -8.85
N THR A 46 0.37 -3.29 -9.92
CA THR A 46 1.03 -2.99 -11.19
C THR A 46 1.88 -1.72 -11.15
N GLY A 47 1.81 -0.91 -10.09
CA GLY A 47 2.58 0.32 -9.95
C GLY A 47 1.84 1.58 -10.40
N ASP A 48 0.60 1.44 -10.88
CA ASP A 48 -0.26 2.59 -11.17
C ASP A 48 -0.76 3.18 -9.84
N THR A 49 -0.19 4.31 -9.44
CA THR A 49 -0.63 5.05 -8.25
C THR A 49 -1.88 5.86 -8.62
N GLY A 50 -2.95 5.16 -8.98
CA GLY A 50 -4.25 5.76 -9.23
C GLY A 50 -4.87 6.26 -7.92
N PRO A 51 -5.67 7.34 -7.95
CA PRO A 51 -6.50 7.70 -6.79
C PRO A 51 -7.33 6.48 -6.39
N ALA A 52 -7.47 6.27 -5.08
CA ALA A 52 -8.16 5.11 -4.51
C ALA A 52 -9.44 4.78 -5.30
N PRO A 53 -9.78 3.48 -5.51
CA PRO A 53 -11.07 3.13 -6.08
C PRO A 53 -12.12 3.84 -5.23
N ALA A 54 -12.90 4.70 -5.88
CA ALA A 54 -13.99 5.43 -5.26
C ALA A 54 -14.83 4.36 -4.54
N ARG A 55 -14.79 4.36 -3.21
CA ARG A 55 -15.73 3.57 -2.44
C ARG A 55 -17.08 4.12 -2.84
N ASP A 56 -17.87 3.31 -3.53
CA ASP A 56 -19.23 3.64 -3.87
C ASP A 56 -19.95 4.11 -2.60
N ASP A 57 -20.55 5.29 -2.75
CA ASP A 57 -21.58 5.93 -1.95
C ASP A 57 -22.34 4.98 -0.99
N GLU A 58 -21.76 4.69 0.18
CA GLU A 58 -22.50 4.10 1.29
C GLU A 58 -23.11 5.25 2.10
N GLY A 59 -24.20 5.83 1.58
CA GLY A 59 -24.85 6.94 2.27
C GLY A 59 -26.08 7.58 1.64
N SER A 60 -26.54 7.25 0.43
CA SER A 60 -27.87 7.67 -0.03
C SER A 60 -28.94 6.62 0.27
N GLY A 61 -29.26 6.42 1.56
CA GLY A 61 -30.51 5.77 1.94
C GLY A 61 -31.71 6.59 1.44
N PRO A 62 -32.80 5.98 0.93
CA PRO A 62 -33.98 6.73 0.54
C PRO A 62 -34.55 7.41 1.79
N LYS A 63 -34.65 8.73 1.74
CA LYS A 63 -35.30 9.55 2.76
C LYS A 63 -36.78 9.15 2.86
N PRO A 64 -37.29 8.68 4.01
CA PRO A 64 -38.72 8.62 4.26
C PRO A 64 -39.32 10.00 4.56
#